data_AF-Q2JF77-F1
#
_entry.id   AF-Q2JF77-F1
#
_cell.length_a   1.000
_cell.length_b   1.000
_cell.length_c   1.000
_cell.angle_alpha   90.00
_cell.angle_beta   90.00
_cell.angle_gamma   90.00
#
_symmetry.space_group_name_H-M   'P 1'
#
loop_
_entity.id
_entity.type
_entity.pdbx_description
1 polymer ?
#
loop_
_entity_poly.entity_id
_entity_poly.type
_entity_poly.pdbx_seq_one_letter_code
_entity_poly.pdbx_strand_id
1 'polypeptide(L)'
;MPKAPAGTLYRGREGMWSWVAHRITGVLVFFFLFAHVLDTALVRVSPTSYNEVIEVYKSPIVNLLEVGLVAAVLYHALNGIRIMLIDFWESGPRYQKQMLYVELVIFVVLLVAAASRMLLHTFETLFGSTT
;
A
#
# COMPACT_ATOMS: atom_id res chain seq x y z
N MET A 1 11.51 -28.92 -36.43
CA MET A 1 11.77 -27.73 -35.59
C MET A 1 11.44 -28.08 -34.15
N PRO A 2 12.34 -27.92 -33.17
CA PRO A 2 11.96 -28.07 -31.77
C PRO A 2 10.91 -27.00 -31.44
N LYS A 3 9.75 -27.39 -30.90
CA LYS A 3 8.80 -26.44 -30.33
C LYS A 3 9.46 -25.83 -29.09
N ALA A 4 9.57 -24.51 -29.04
CA ALA A 4 9.97 -23.82 -27.82
C ALA A 4 9.07 -24.32 -26.68
N PRO A 5 9.63 -24.74 -25.52
CA PRO A 5 8.81 -25.19 -24.41
C PRO A 5 7.84 -24.06 -24.04
N ALA A 6 6.55 -24.40 -23.91
CA ALA A 6 5.54 -23.44 -23.48
C ALA A 6 6.00 -22.81 -22.15
N GLY A 7 6.08 -21.49 -22.10
CA GLY A 7 6.62 -20.77 -20.95
C GLY A 7 5.86 -21.14 -19.67
N THR A 8 6.53 -21.81 -18.73
CA THR A 8 5.98 -22.07 -17.39
C THR A 8 6.26 -20.85 -16.51
N LEU A 9 5.29 -20.41 -15.69
CA LEU A 9 5.53 -19.33 -14.74
C LEU A 9 6.66 -19.73 -13.77
N TYR A 10 7.71 -18.92 -13.67
CA TYR A 10 8.77 -19.13 -12.70
C TYR A 10 8.20 -18.96 -11.28
N ARG A 11 8.28 -20.01 -10.46
CA ARG A 11 7.64 -20.04 -9.12
C ARG A 11 8.21 -18.99 -8.16
N GLY A 12 9.44 -18.53 -8.41
CA GLY A 12 10.11 -17.55 -7.57
C GLY A 12 10.41 -18.05 -6.17
N ARG A 13 11.16 -17.24 -5.42
CA ARG A 13 11.31 -17.36 -3.97
C ARG A 13 10.71 -16.11 -3.32
N GLU A 14 10.62 -16.13 -1.99
CA GLU A 14 10.06 -15.05 -1.18
C GLU A 14 10.61 -13.65 -1.54
N GLY A 15 11.89 -13.54 -1.88
CA GLY A 15 12.51 -12.28 -2.33
C GLY A 15 12.01 -11.77 -3.69
N MET A 16 11.70 -12.66 -4.64
CA MET A 16 11.16 -12.27 -5.95
C MET A 16 9.76 -11.68 -5.81
N TRP A 17 8.89 -12.35 -5.04
CA TRP A 17 7.54 -11.87 -4.80
C TRP A 17 7.51 -10.55 -4.04
N SER A 18 8.41 -10.39 -3.06
CA SER A 18 8.60 -9.12 -2.37
C SER A 18 9.05 -8.00 -3.32
N TRP A 19 9.95 -8.27 -4.27
CA TRP A 19 10.34 -7.32 -5.30
C TRP A 19 9.15 -6.93 -6.21
N VAL A 20 8.33 -7.89 -6.64
CA VAL A 20 7.13 -7.62 -7.45
C VAL A 20 6.18 -6.70 -6.67
N ALA A 21 5.89 -7.05 -5.42
CA ALA A 21 5.01 -6.28 -4.56
C ALA A 21 5.54 -4.85 -4.34
N HIS A 22 6.85 -4.67 -4.16
CA HIS A 22 7.45 -3.35 -3.98
C HIS A 22 7.28 -2.45 -5.21
N ARG A 23 7.42 -3.00 -6.41
CA ARG A 23 7.18 -2.27 -7.66
C ARG A 23 5.71 -1.89 -7.84
N ILE A 24 4.81 -2.85 -7.62
CA ILE A 24 3.37 -2.61 -7.74
C ILE A 24 2.93 -1.51 -6.77
N THR A 25 3.32 -1.63 -5.51
CA THR A 25 2.98 -0.62 -4.48
C THR A 25 3.60 0.75 -4.79
N GLY A 26 4.83 0.82 -5.31
CA GLY A 26 5.44 2.08 -5.73
C GLY A 26 4.68 2.76 -6.87
N VAL A 27 4.24 2.00 -7.86
CA VAL A 27 3.41 2.51 -8.97
C VAL A 27 2.05 3.00 -8.47
N LEU A 28 1.39 2.25 -7.58
CA LEU A 28 0.12 2.66 -6.96
C LEU A 28 0.27 3.96 -6.17
N VAL A 29 1.32 4.08 -5.34
CA VAL A 29 1.59 5.29 -4.57
C VAL A 29 1.90 6.47 -5.48
N PHE A 30 2.64 6.28 -6.57
CA PHE A 30 2.91 7.33 -7.55
C PHE A 30 1.62 7.88 -8.17
N PHE A 31 0.72 7.03 -8.66
CA PHE A 31 -0.54 7.47 -9.25
C PHE A 31 -1.49 8.08 -8.22
N PHE A 32 -1.50 7.56 -6.98
CA PHE A 32 -2.19 8.21 -5.87
C PHE A 32 -1.66 9.64 -5.68
N LEU A 33 -0.35 9.83 -5.55
CA LEU A 33 0.24 11.15 -5.34
C LEU A 33 -0.04 12.10 -6.51
N PHE A 34 -0.04 11.60 -7.75
CA PHE A 34 -0.40 12.40 -8.91
C PHE A 34 -1.84 12.94 -8.80
N ALA A 35 -2.82 12.06 -8.55
CA ALA A 35 -4.20 12.47 -8.37
C ALA A 35 -4.38 13.38 -7.14
N HIS A 36 -3.73 13.02 -6.04
CA HIS A 36 -3.79 13.71 -4.76
C HIS A 36 -3.28 15.15 -4.83
N VAL A 37 -2.20 15.41 -5.56
CA VAL A 37 -1.70 16.78 -5.72
C VAL A 37 -2.68 17.63 -6.54
N LEU A 38 -3.31 17.05 -7.57
CA LEU A 38 -4.28 17.76 -8.39
C LEU A 38 -5.57 18.07 -7.61
N ASP A 39 -6.10 17.12 -6.84
CA ASP A 39 -7.30 17.35 -6.03
C ASP A 39 -7.06 18.39 -4.93
N THR A 40 -5.91 18.30 -4.25
CA THR A 40 -5.59 19.21 -3.15
C THR A 40 -5.31 20.61 -3.66
N ALA A 41 -4.79 20.76 -4.88
CA ALA A 41 -4.61 22.07 -5.52
C ALA A 41 -5.94 22.83 -5.71
N LEU A 42 -7.10 22.16 -5.76
CA LEU A 42 -8.41 22.81 -5.86
C LEU A 42 -8.74 23.72 -4.68
N VAL A 43 -8.05 23.55 -3.54
CA VAL A 43 -8.13 24.49 -2.40
C VAL A 43 -7.77 25.93 -2.81
N ARG A 44 -7.00 26.10 -3.88
CA ARG A 44 -6.60 27.39 -4.44
C ARG A 44 -7.55 27.93 -5.51
N VAL A 45 -8.53 27.13 -5.94
CA VAL A 45 -9.49 27.48 -7.00
C VAL A 45 -10.78 28.00 -6.38
N SER A 46 -11.50 27.16 -5.63
CA SER A 46 -12.68 27.58 -4.88
C SER A 46 -13.00 26.61 -3.75
N PRO A 47 -13.58 27.07 -2.63
CA PRO A 47 -14.05 26.19 -1.56
C PRO A 47 -15.09 25.17 -2.05
N THR A 48 -15.98 25.58 -2.96
CA THR A 48 -17.03 24.71 -3.51
C THR A 48 -16.44 23.52 -4.26
N SER A 49 -15.51 23.76 -5.18
CA SER A 49 -14.87 22.70 -5.97
C SER A 49 -14.08 21.72 -5.10
N TYR A 50 -13.40 22.22 -4.07
CA TYR A 50 -12.68 21.37 -3.12
C TYR A 50 -13.67 20.50 -2.32
N ASN A 51 -14.74 21.09 -1.79
CA ASN A 51 -15.73 20.38 -1.01
C ASN A 51 -16.44 19.28 -1.83
N GLU A 52 -16.78 19.56 -3.09
CA GLU A 52 -17.39 18.55 -3.98
C GLU A 52 -16.52 17.30 -4.14
N VAL A 53 -15.21 17.47 -4.30
CA VAL A 53 -14.27 16.34 -4.41
C VAL A 53 -14.12 15.60 -3.08
N ILE A 54 -14.01 16.33 -1.97
CA ILE A 54 -13.91 15.73 -0.63
C ILE A 54 -15.17 14.94 -0.25
N GLU A 55 -16.35 15.37 -0.67
CA GLU A 55 -17.59 14.60 -0.44
C GLU A 55 -17.55 13.23 -1.13
N VAL A 56 -16.93 13.11 -2.31
CA VAL A 56 -16.72 11.80 -2.96
C VAL A 56 -15.79 10.90 -2.14
N TYR A 57 -14.73 11.47 -1.55
CA TYR A 57 -13.75 10.72 -0.77
C TYR A 57 -14.30 10.18 0.56
N LYS A 58 -15.38 10.78 1.08
CA LYS A 58 -16.09 10.26 2.26
C LYS A 58 -16.94 9.03 1.99
N SER A 59 -17.02 8.57 0.73
CA SER A 59 -17.81 7.37 0.42
C SER A 59 -17.17 6.08 0.97
N PRO A 60 -17.95 5.08 1.39
CA PRO A 60 -17.42 3.81 1.92
C PRO A 60 -16.50 3.07 0.94
N ILE A 61 -16.77 3.21 -0.36
CA ILE A 61 -15.94 2.60 -1.42
C ILE A 61 -14.56 3.26 -1.42
N VAL A 62 -14.49 4.60 -1.32
CA VAL A 62 -13.20 5.28 -1.24
C VAL A 62 -12.49 4.94 0.06
N ASN A 63 -13.19 4.80 1.19
CA ASN A 63 -12.54 4.33 2.42
C ASN A 63 -11.91 2.93 2.27
N LEU A 64 -12.53 2.01 1.53
CA LEU A 64 -11.91 0.73 1.19
C LEU A 64 -10.64 0.91 0.33
N LEU A 65 -10.66 1.84 -0.63
CA LEU A 65 -9.48 2.21 -1.41
C LEU A 65 -8.39 2.86 -0.54
N GLU A 66 -8.75 3.67 0.46
CA GLU A 66 -7.83 4.24 1.44
C GLU A 66 -7.16 3.16 2.28
N VAL A 67 -7.89 2.12 2.71
CA VAL A 67 -7.29 0.95 3.38
C VAL A 67 -6.27 0.27 2.45
N GLY A 68 -6.61 0.12 1.16
CA GLY A 68 -5.68 -0.40 0.15
C GLY A 68 -4.45 0.49 -0.03
N LEU A 69 -4.61 1.81 -0.01
CA LEU A 69 -3.53 2.79 -0.09
C LEU A 69 -2.61 2.70 1.14
N VAL A 70 -3.18 2.59 2.35
CA VAL A 70 -2.42 2.39 3.59
C VAL A 70 -1.58 1.13 3.49
N ALA A 71 -2.16 0.02 3.00
CA ALA A 71 -1.41 -1.21 2.76
C ALA A 71 -0.28 -1.00 1.75
N ALA A 72 -0.53 -0.30 0.64
CA ALA A 72 0.50 -0.04 -0.37
C ALA A 72 1.65 0.80 0.17
N VAL A 73 1.36 1.93 0.83
CA VAL A 73 2.38 2.82 1.41
C VAL A 73 3.18 2.11 2.49
N LEU A 74 2.49 1.41 3.41
CA LEU A 74 3.14 0.74 4.53
C LEU A 74 4.08 -0.37 4.04
N TYR A 75 3.63 -1.23 3.13
CA TYR A 75 4.48 -2.25 2.54
C TYR A 75 5.66 -1.63 1.78
N HIS A 76 5.41 -0.61 0.96
CA HIS A 76 6.44 0.03 0.15
C HIS A 76 7.55 0.62 1.02
N ALA A 77 7.18 1.33 2.10
CA ALA A 77 8.13 1.93 3.04
C ALA A 77 8.93 0.88 3.80
N LEU A 78 8.27 -0.13 4.38
CA LEU A 78 8.96 -1.17 5.15
C LEU A 78 9.90 -2.00 4.25
N ASN A 79 9.45 -2.41 3.08
CA ASN A 79 10.29 -3.15 2.15
C ASN A 79 11.43 -2.29 1.58
N GLY A 80 11.21 -0.99 1.42
CA GLY A 80 12.27 -0.03 1.06
C GLY A 80 13.37 0.02 2.13
N ILE A 81 13.01 0.04 3.42
CA ILE A 81 13.96 -0.07 4.53
C ILE A 81 14.71 -1.40 4.48
N ARG A 82 14.01 -2.52 4.25
CA ARG A 82 14.66 -3.83 4.08
C ARG A 82 15.68 -3.82 2.93
N ILE A 83 15.34 -3.23 1.78
CA ILE A 83 16.26 -3.12 0.64
C ILE A 83 17.49 -2.28 1.03
N MET A 84 17.29 -1.11 1.65
CA MET A 84 18.40 -0.27 2.15
C MET A 84 19.31 -1.02 3.13
N LEU A 85 18.74 -1.80 4.05
CA LEU A 85 19.51 -2.63 4.97
C LEU A 85 20.29 -3.73 4.24
N ILE A 86 19.72 -4.34 3.20
CA ILE A 86 20.43 -5.34 2.39
C ILE A 86 21.61 -4.71 1.64
N ASP A 87 21.44 -3.49 1.12
CA ASP A 87 22.44 -2.83 0.29
C ASP A 87 23.55 -2.15 1.09
N PHE A 88 23.23 -1.58 2.26
CA PHE A 88 24.17 -0.76 3.04
C PHE A 88 24.76 -1.45 4.27
N TRP A 89 24.22 -2.59 4.71
CA TRP A 89 24.79 -3.37 5.81
C TRP A 89 25.56 -4.58 5.27
N GLU A 90 26.83 -4.74 5.68
CA GLU A 90 27.71 -5.84 5.24
C GLU A 90 27.08 -7.24 5.43
N SER A 91 26.33 -7.43 6.51
CA SER A 91 25.62 -8.70 6.75
C SER A 91 24.18 -8.75 6.23
N GLY A 92 23.73 -7.69 5.55
CA GLY A 92 22.36 -7.54 5.05
C GLY A 92 21.87 -8.73 4.20
N PRO A 93 22.61 -9.16 3.17
CA PRO A 93 22.23 -10.30 2.34
C PRO A 93 22.11 -11.62 3.12
N ARG A 94 22.85 -11.79 4.22
CA ARG A 94 22.76 -13.00 5.08
C ARG A 94 21.43 -13.06 5.82
N TYR A 95 20.86 -11.92 6.20
CA TYR A 95 19.63 -11.84 7.00
C TYR A 95 18.38 -11.48 6.21
N GLN A 96 18.44 -11.45 4.87
CA GLN A 96 17.33 -10.98 4.02
C GLN A 96 15.98 -11.68 4.27
N LYS A 97 15.99 -12.96 4.68
CA LYS A 97 14.78 -13.73 4.97
C LYS A 97 14.19 -13.36 6.32
N GLN A 98 15.05 -13.23 7.33
CA GLN A 98 14.67 -12.80 8.67
C GLN A 98 14.08 -11.38 8.61
N MET A 99 14.73 -10.48 7.86
CA MET A 99 14.19 -9.13 7.60
C MET A 99 12.81 -9.19 6.95
N LEU A 100 12.61 -10.06 5.94
CA LEU A 100 11.31 -10.20 5.28
C LEU A 100 10.23 -10.64 6.26
N TYR A 101 10.49 -11.65 7.10
CA TYR A 101 9.48 -12.10 8.07
C TYR A 101 9.20 -11.04 9.14
N VAL A 102 10.22 -10.36 9.65
CA VAL A 102 10.06 -9.26 10.61
C VAL A 102 9.22 -8.14 10.01
N GLU A 103 9.54 -7.72 8.79
CA GLU A 103 8.77 -6.74 8.03
C GLU A 103 7.30 -7.17 7.87
N LEU A 104 7.03 -8.42 7.46
CA LEU A 104 5.67 -8.91 7.26
C LEU A 104 4.86 -8.92 8.56
N VAL A 105 5.49 -9.26 9.69
CA VAL A 105 4.85 -9.20 11.01
C VAL A 105 4.49 -7.76 11.35
N ILE A 106 5.44 -6.83 11.20
CA ILE A 106 5.20 -5.39 11.46
C ILE A 106 4.10 -4.87 10.55
N PHE A 107 4.16 -5.20 9.26
CA PHE A 107 3.16 -4.83 8.26
C PHE A 107 1.75 -5.29 8.66
N VAL A 108 1.58 -6.57 9.02
CA VAL A 108 0.27 -7.11 9.42
C VAL A 108 -0.24 -6.44 10.69
N VAL A 109 0.60 -6.28 11.71
CA VAL A 109 0.19 -5.65 12.98
C VAL A 109 -0.30 -4.22 12.75
N LEU A 110 0.48 -3.42 12.02
CA LEU A 110 0.14 -2.02 11.75
C LEU A 110 -1.05 -1.90 10.80
N LEU A 111 -1.14 -2.73 9.77
CA LEU A 111 -2.27 -2.72 8.84
C LEU A 111 -3.57 -3.11 9.53
N VAL A 112 -3.57 -4.15 10.37
CA VAL A 112 -4.78 -4.56 11.10
C VAL A 112 -5.22 -3.47 12.08
N ALA A 113 -4.28 -2.85 12.79
CA ALA A 113 -4.58 -1.73 13.68
C ALA A 113 -5.20 -0.55 12.91
N ALA A 114 -4.62 -0.16 11.77
CA ALA A 114 -5.15 0.95 10.95
C ALA A 114 -6.50 0.59 10.31
N ALA A 115 -6.59 -0.55 9.63
CA ALA A 115 -7.78 -1.00 8.92
C ALA A 115 -8.97 -1.19 9.86
N SER A 116 -8.76 -1.74 11.06
CA SER A 116 -9.84 -1.89 12.05
C SER A 116 -10.44 -0.54 12.42
N ARG A 117 -9.63 0.48 12.67
CA ARG A 117 -10.11 1.83 13.00
C ARG A 117 -10.87 2.48 11.84
N MET A 118 -10.35 2.35 10.61
CA MET A 118 -10.97 2.90 9.41
C MET A 118 -12.33 2.23 9.11
N LEU A 119 -12.37 0.90 9.16
CA LEU A 119 -13.58 0.14 8.86
C LEU A 119 -14.65 0.30 9.96
N LEU A 120 -14.25 0.39 11.24
CA LEU A 120 -15.18 0.70 12.32
C LEU A 120 -15.79 2.10 12.16
N HIS A 121 -14.97 3.11 11.84
CA HIS A 121 -15.48 4.45 11.56
C HIS A 121 -16.50 4.47 10.42
N THR A 122 -16.20 3.77 9.32
CA THR A 122 -17.13 3.63 8.19
C THR A 122 -18.40 2.88 8.59
N PHE A 123 -18.29 1.82 9.40
CA PHE A 123 -19.45 1.07 9.91
C PHE A 123 -20.35 1.96 10.78
N GLU A 124 -19.77 2.68 11.75
CA GLU A 124 -20.51 3.62 12.61
C GLU A 124 -21.18 4.74 11.80
N THR A 125 -20.52 5.24 10.76
CA THR A 125 -21.07 6.28 9.88
C THR A 125 -22.26 5.78 9.07
N LEU A 126 -22.29 4.50 8.68
CA LEU A 126 -23.36 3.91 7.88
C LEU A 126 -24.55 3.41 8.71
N PHE A 127 -24.29 2.83 9.88
CA PHE A 127 -25.28 2.10 10.67
C PHE A 127 -25.61 2.74 12.02
N GLY A 128 -24.92 3.83 12.36
CA GLY A 128 -25.02 4.49 13.65
C GLY A 128 -24.11 3.88 14.72
N SER A 129 -23.75 4.70 15.70
CA SER A 129 -23.03 4.28 16.91
C SER A 129 -23.94 3.41 17.79
N THR A 130 -23.42 2.29 18.30
CA THR A 130 -24.08 1.52 19.39
C THR A 130 -23.60 1.92 20.78
N THR A 131 -22.72 2.91 20.87
CA THR A 131 -22.33 3.60 22.12
C THR A 131 -23.03 4.93 22.28
#